data_AF-A0A2H6LHG9-F1
#
_entry.id   AF-A0A2H6LHG9-F1
#
_cell.length_a   1.000
_cell.length_b   1.000
_cell.length_c   1.000
_cell.angle_alpha   90.00
_cell.angle_beta   90.00
_cell.angle_gamma   90.00
#
_symmetry.space_group_name_H-M   'P 1'
#
loop_
_entity.id
_entity.type
_entity.pdbx_description
1 polymer ?
#
loop_
_entity_poly.entity_id
_entity_poly.type
_entity_poly.pdbx_seq_one_letter_code
_entity_poly.pdbx_strand_id
1 'polypeptide(L)'
;MNKLFDIFPEIKLQAKVDNNRVAESELPRLWILSPTASESILEGFRTSEDLENWEVGVHFLGNYLRIAIVAIHQLPRIEETLWLRI
;
A
#
# COMPACT_ATOMS: atom_id res chain seq x y z
N MET A 1 4.23 5.26 16.02
CA MET A 1 4.32 4.78 14.62
C MET A 1 4.73 3.32 14.66
N ASN A 2 3.81 2.33 14.63
CA ASN A 2 4.22 0.92 14.49
C ASN A 2 3.14 0.01 13.83
N LYS A 3 2.02 0.55 13.32
CA LYS A 3 0.84 -0.25 12.91
C LYS A 3 1.13 -1.47 12.02
N LEU A 4 2.05 -1.38 11.05
CA LEU A 4 2.40 -2.51 10.18
C LEU A 4 3.50 -3.42 10.80
N PHE A 5 4.45 -2.83 11.52
CA PHE A 5 5.53 -3.59 12.17
C PHE A 5 5.07 -4.35 13.41
N ASP A 6 3.97 -3.95 14.04
CA ASP A 6 3.34 -4.68 15.15
C ASP A 6 2.66 -5.97 14.68
N ILE A 7 2.11 -5.97 13.46
CA ILE A 7 1.33 -7.10 12.91
C ILE A 7 2.25 -8.22 12.38
N PHE A 8 3.45 -7.87 11.88
CA PHE A 8 4.38 -8.88 11.33
C PHE A 8 4.82 -9.96 12.34
N PRO A 9 5.20 -9.62 13.59
CA PRO A 9 5.47 -10.60 14.63
C PRO A 9 4.28 -11.53 14.88
N GLU A 10 3.05 -11.01 14.92
CA GLU A 10 1.84 -11.79 15.16
C GLU A 10 1.59 -12.81 14.04
N ILE A 11 1.71 -12.39 12.77
CA ILE A 11 1.58 -13.29 11.61
C ILE A 11 2.65 -14.39 11.63
N LYS A 12 3.90 -14.04 11.96
CA LYS A 12 4.99 -15.02 12.05
C LYS A 12 4.76 -16.04 13.17
N LEU A 13 4.17 -15.61 14.28
CA LEU A 13 3.82 -16.50 15.39
C LEU A 13 2.70 -17.47 14.99
N GLN A 14 1.64 -16.97 14.36
CA GLN A 14 0.54 -17.81 13.85
C GLN A 14 1.04 -18.83 12.82
N ALA A 15 1.87 -18.41 11.87
CA ALA A 15 2.49 -19.28 10.87
C ALA A 15 3.28 -20.45 11.49
N LYS A 16 4.02 -20.16 12.58
CA LYS A 16 4.80 -21.15 13.31
C LYS A 16 3.90 -22.16 14.05
N VAL A 17 2.77 -21.69 14.59
CA VAL A 17 1.77 -22.55 15.26
C VAL A 17 1.10 -23.49 14.27
N ASP A 18 0.74 -22.98 13.08
CA ASP A 18 0.08 -23.76 12.02
C ASP A 18 1.04 -24.62 11.17
N ASN A 19 2.34 -24.66 11.49
CA ASN A 19 3.39 -25.31 10.69
C ASN A 19 3.40 -24.90 9.19
N ASN A 20 2.82 -23.74 8.88
CA ASN A 20 2.73 -23.24 7.53
C ASN A 20 3.77 -22.14 7.32
N ARG A 21 4.52 -22.20 6.21
CA ARG A 21 5.43 -21.12 5.85
C ARG A 21 4.61 -20.05 5.14
N VAL A 22 4.37 -18.92 5.82
CA VAL A 22 3.74 -17.76 5.18
C VAL A 22 4.64 -17.26 4.07
N ALA A 23 4.13 -17.31 2.85
CA ALA A 23 4.83 -16.78 1.70
C ALA A 23 4.91 -15.26 1.83
N GLU A 24 5.99 -14.67 1.33
CA GLU A 24 6.11 -13.21 1.31
C GLU A 24 4.93 -12.56 0.57
N SER A 25 4.32 -13.21 -0.43
CA SER A 25 3.12 -12.69 -1.11
C SER A 25 1.89 -12.53 -0.20
N GLU A 26 1.81 -13.28 0.90
CA GLU A 26 0.66 -13.31 1.81
C GLU A 26 0.77 -12.28 2.94
N LEU A 27 1.93 -11.65 3.08
CA LEU A 27 2.15 -10.61 4.09
C LEU A 27 1.36 -9.34 3.74
N PRO A 28 0.71 -8.72 4.74
CA PRO A 28 -0.10 -7.53 4.53
C PRO A 28 0.74 -6.36 4.00
N ARG A 29 0.08 -5.51 3.22
CA ARG A 29 0.62 -4.26 2.66
C ARG A 29 0.00 -3.07 3.39
N LEU A 30 0.80 -2.06 3.72
CA LEU A 30 0.29 -0.80 4.26
C LEU A 30 -0.27 0.04 3.13
N TRP A 31 -1.53 0.42 3.24
CA TRP A 31 -2.17 1.35 2.32
C TRP A 31 -2.32 2.70 3.00
N ILE A 32 -1.73 3.74 2.40
CA ILE A 32 -1.80 5.13 2.86
C ILE A 32 -2.72 5.87 1.90
N LEU A 33 -3.90 6.25 2.39
CA LEU A 33 -4.87 7.04 1.64
C LEU A 33 -4.61 8.52 1.94
N SER A 34 -4.21 9.29 0.93
CA SER A 34 -4.00 10.73 1.09
C SER A 34 -4.91 11.50 0.12
N PRO A 35 -5.71 12.47 0.59
CA PRO A 35 -6.49 13.35 -0.28
C PRO A 35 -5.62 13.99 -1.36
N THR A 36 -4.46 14.51 -0.93
CA THR A 36 -3.46 15.15 -1.79
C THR A 36 -2.10 14.54 -1.52
N ALA A 37 -1.35 14.26 -2.57
CA ALA A 37 0.05 13.84 -2.49
C ALA A 37 0.84 14.73 -3.44
N SER A 38 1.81 15.49 -2.91
CA SER A 38 2.67 16.30 -3.76
C SER A 38 3.66 15.41 -4.52
N GLU A 39 3.98 15.80 -5.74
CA GLU A 39 4.99 15.12 -6.57
C GLU A 39 6.34 15.02 -5.83
N SER A 40 6.75 16.06 -5.10
CA SER A 40 8.00 16.03 -4.32
C SER A 40 8.01 14.94 -3.24
N ILE A 41 6.86 14.59 -2.66
CA ILE A 41 6.76 13.49 -1.69
C ILE A 41 6.89 12.15 -2.42
N LEU A 42 6.16 11.99 -3.53
CA LEU A 42 6.18 10.77 -4.35
C LEU A 42 7.60 10.49 -4.90
N GLU A 43 8.24 11.50 -5.47
CA GLU A 43 9.63 11.43 -5.94
C GLU A 43 10.62 11.21 -4.79
N GLY A 44 10.42 11.89 -3.65
CA GLY A 44 11.26 11.74 -2.47
C GLY A 44 11.27 10.30 -1.92
N PHE A 45 10.13 9.61 -1.99
CA PHE A 45 10.01 8.19 -1.63
C PHE A 45 10.31 7.22 -2.78
N ARG A 46 10.69 7.74 -3.97
CA ARG A 46 10.94 6.98 -5.20
C ARG A 46 9.81 6.00 -5.50
N THR A 47 8.57 6.49 -5.45
CA THR A 47 7.42 5.65 -5.73
C THR A 47 7.38 5.25 -7.19
N SER A 48 6.83 4.07 -7.47
CA SER A 48 6.61 3.52 -8.80
C SER A 48 5.12 3.31 -9.02
N GLU A 49 4.63 3.70 -10.18
CA GLU A 49 3.25 3.43 -10.59
C GLU A 49 3.23 2.12 -11.39
N ASP A 50 2.24 1.28 -11.09
CA ASP A 50 2.00 0.04 -11.83
C ASP A 50 0.71 0.22 -12.62
N LEU A 51 0.81 0.87 -13.77
CA LEU A 51 -0.33 1.18 -14.65
C LEU A 51 -0.88 -0.06 -15.37
N GLU A 52 -0.20 -1.21 -15.29
CA GLU A 52 -0.67 -2.46 -15.88
C GLU A 52 -1.70 -3.14 -14.96
N ASN A 53 -1.48 -3.08 -13.64
CA ASN A 53 -2.35 -3.70 -12.65
C ASN A 53 -3.22 -2.72 -11.87
N TRP A 54 -2.88 -1.42 -11.87
CA TRP A 54 -3.52 -0.40 -11.05
C TRP A 54 -3.82 0.87 -11.83
N GLU A 55 -4.77 1.65 -11.31
CA GLU A 55 -5.14 2.93 -11.90
C GLU A 55 -4.16 4.05 -11.51
N VAL A 56 -4.19 5.13 -12.29
CA VAL A 56 -3.40 6.34 -12.05
C VAL A 56 -3.63 6.87 -10.64
N GLY A 57 -2.55 7.24 -9.94
CA GLY A 57 -2.62 7.72 -8.56
C GLY A 57 -2.40 6.65 -7.50
N VAL A 58 -2.18 5.40 -7.89
CA VAL A 58 -1.68 4.35 -6.98
C VAL A 58 -0.17 4.23 -7.12
N HIS A 59 0.52 4.60 -6.04
CA HIS A 59 1.98 4.70 -5.96
C HIS A 59 2.54 3.64 -5.04
N PHE A 60 3.41 2.77 -5.54
CA PHE A 60 4.06 1.74 -4.75
C PHE A 60 5.46 2.17 -4.31
N LEU A 61 5.81 1.90 -3.06
CA LEU A 61 7.19 1.97 -2.61
C LEU A 61 7.90 0.65 -2.91
N GLY A 62 9.23 0.63 -2.79
CA GLY A 62 10.03 -0.56 -3.06
C GLY A 62 9.47 -1.83 -2.40
N ASN A 63 9.56 -2.96 -3.11
CA ASN A 63 8.85 -4.20 -2.79
C ASN A 63 9.01 -4.68 -1.33
N TYR A 64 10.17 -4.43 -0.72
CA TYR A 64 10.45 -4.83 0.67
C TYR A 64 9.71 -3.99 1.72
N LEU A 65 9.36 -2.74 1.40
CA LEU A 65 8.63 -1.88 2.32
C LEU A 65 7.14 -2.26 2.41
N ARG A 66 6.58 -2.78 1.31
CA ARG A 66 5.15 -3.14 1.21
C ARG A 66 4.25 -1.98 1.63
N ILE A 67 4.51 -0.81 1.05
CA ILE A 67 3.71 0.38 1.26
C ILE A 67 3.17 0.82 -0.10
N ALA A 68 1.88 1.11 -0.15
CA ALA A 68 1.21 1.75 -1.26
C ALA A 68 0.63 3.08 -0.77
N ILE A 69 0.79 4.13 -1.56
CA ILE A 69 0.21 5.45 -1.35
C ILE A 69 -0.83 5.64 -2.44
N VAL A 70 -2.06 5.93 -2.02
CA VAL A 70 -3.16 6.26 -2.92
C VAL A 70 -3.39 7.76 -2.87
N ALA A 71 -3.03 8.43 -3.94
CA ALA A 71 -3.21 9.85 -4.15
C ALA A 71 -4.62 10.10 -4.70
N ILE A 72 -5.58 10.35 -3.81
CA ILE A 72 -7.01 10.38 -4.16
C ILE A 72 -7.30 11.43 -5.23
N HIS A 73 -6.64 12.60 -5.20
CA HIS A 73 -6.78 13.65 -6.21
C HIS A 73 -6.33 13.24 -7.63
N GLN A 74 -5.47 12.22 -7.77
CA GLN A 74 -4.97 11.71 -9.06
C GLN A 74 -5.83 10.59 -9.64
N LEU A 75 -6.66 9.93 -8.81
CA LEU A 75 -7.57 8.88 -9.27
C LEU A 75 -8.55 9.43 -10.33
N PRO A 76 -8.96 8.61 -11.31
CA PRO A 76 -10.01 9.00 -12.25
C PRO A 76 -11.31 9.31 -11.50
N ARG A 77 -12.16 10.18 -12.05
CA ARG A 77 -13.45 10.58 -11.46
C ARG A 77 -14.55 9.63 -11.94
N ILE A 78 -14.56 8.41 -11.42
CA ILE A 78 -15.56 7.37 -11.73
C ILE A 78 -16.39 7.05 -10.48
N GLU A 79 -17.53 6.39 -10.66
CA GLU A 79 -18.42 6.02 -9.55
C GLU A 79 -17.67 5.22 -8.47
N GLU A 80 -16.76 4.33 -8.89
CA GLU A 80 -15.94 3.53 -7.98
C GLU A 80 -14.83 4.28 -7.23
N THR A 81 -14.57 5.55 -7.51
CA THR A 81 -13.53 6.34 -6.81
C THR A 81 -14.10 7.59 -6.13
N LEU A 82 -15.34 7.97 -6.44
CA LEU A 82 -16.00 9.14 -5.88
C LEU A 82 -16.21 9.03 -4.36
N TRP A 83 -16.46 7.83 -3.83
CA TRP A 83 -16.64 7.62 -2.39
C TRP A 83 -15.37 7.86 -1.57
N LEU A 84 -14.18 7.86 -2.21
CA LEU A 84 -12.93 8.23 -1.55
C LEU A 84 -12.78 9.74 -1.35
N ARG A 85 -13.69 10.56 -1.90
CA ARG A 85 -13.61 12.04 -1.93
C ARG A 85 -14.69 12.74 -1.12
N ILE A 86 -15.52 11.97 -0.42
CA ILE A 86 -16.62 12.46 0.44
C ILE A 86 -16.15 12.45 1.89
#